data_AF-A0A246DKL4-F1
#
_entry.id   AF-A0A246DKL4-F1
#
_cell.length_a   1.000
_cell.length_b   1.000
_cell.length_c   1.000
_cell.angle_alpha   90.00
_cell.angle_beta   90.00
_cell.angle_gamma   90.00
#
_symmetry.space_group_name_H-M   'P 1'
#
loop_
_entity.id
_entity.type
_entity.pdbx_description
1 polymer ?
#
loop_
_entity_poly.entity_id
_entity_poly.type
_entity_poly.pdbx_seq_one_letter_code
_entity_poly.pdbx_strand_id
1 'polypeptide(L)'
;MLGISASASAKGAGWGGGASASFSKSLSVSSYGLTYVVNVEVSAKGDSLRDVKLKEQYIKLISSGKEAALERFRQICGDGYIGEFTMGGLLQAVVQIHTRSQSETETLAASLSGSFSMASGSASFSSSLKKLASSNEVQIWTFQRGGNGPIPLTAEEMAEKAAALPDAVKTAATPTQGAIFSYVTLLEEPSLPLADFAERERGLSYLAERLRKARDQEANVRYILDHPSEFYSEPTDLPQLATELKSLNDFTSVINAQANACTQSGGSCTVTEIPMPAPTVRPARR
;
A
#
# COMPACT_ATOMS: atom_id res chain seq x y z
N MET A 1 2.03 6.23 -4.05
CA MET A 1 2.38 4.96 -3.36
C MET A 1 2.28 5.20 -1.86
N LEU A 2 1.44 4.42 -1.18
CA LEU A 2 1.25 4.50 0.27
C LEU A 2 2.56 4.06 0.94
N GLY A 3 3.09 4.85 1.87
CA GLY A 3 4.36 4.63 2.56
C GLY A 3 4.34 3.42 3.50
N ILE A 4 4.09 2.22 2.95
CA ILE A 4 4.03 0.96 3.66
C ILE A 4 5.37 0.27 3.44
N SER A 5 6.09 -0.07 4.52
CA SER A 5 7.34 -0.83 4.40
C SER A 5 7.09 -2.19 3.75
N ALA A 6 8.11 -2.78 3.12
CA ALA A 6 8.01 -4.11 2.53
C ALA A 6 7.56 -5.16 3.55
N SER A 7 8.11 -5.10 4.76
CA SER A 7 7.71 -5.98 5.88
C SER A 7 6.26 -5.76 6.31
N ALA A 8 5.75 -4.52 6.33
CA ALA A 8 4.34 -4.24 6.61
C ALA A 8 3.41 -4.63 5.44
N SER A 9 3.89 -4.56 4.20
CA SER A 9 3.15 -5.00 3.01
C SER A 9 3.00 -6.53 2.99
N ALA A 10 4.05 -7.25 3.39
CA ALA A 10 4.07 -8.69 3.55
C ALA A 10 3.26 -9.15 4.79
N LYS A 11 3.48 -8.54 5.97
CA LYS A 11 2.73 -8.85 7.21
C LYS A 11 1.26 -8.45 7.15
N GLY A 12 0.96 -7.37 6.44
CA GLY A 12 -0.39 -6.84 6.27
C GLY A 12 -1.34 -7.88 5.67
N ALA A 13 -0.84 -8.92 4.98
CA ALA A 13 -1.63 -10.02 4.44
C ALA A 13 -2.26 -10.95 5.50
N GLY A 14 -1.64 -11.15 6.67
CA GLY A 14 -2.05 -12.22 7.61
C GLY A 14 -2.11 -11.85 9.09
N TRP A 15 -1.33 -10.88 9.60
CA TRP A 15 -1.26 -10.59 11.03
C TRP A 15 -1.12 -9.08 11.29
N GLY A 16 -2.14 -8.46 11.90
CA GLY A 16 -2.07 -7.09 12.42
C GLY A 16 -1.89 -6.00 11.36
N GLY A 17 -2.86 -5.86 10.45
CA GLY A 17 -2.89 -4.77 9.48
C GLY A 17 -3.20 -3.44 10.16
N GLY A 18 -2.20 -2.57 10.31
CA GLY A 18 -2.45 -1.17 10.65
C GLY A 18 -3.40 -0.54 9.62
N ALA A 19 -4.15 0.50 10.01
CA ALA A 19 -5.22 1.07 9.19
C ALA A 19 -4.81 1.43 7.74
N SER A 20 -3.55 1.83 7.51
CA SER A 20 -3.02 2.10 6.16
C SER A 20 -2.83 0.83 5.30
N ALA A 21 -2.49 -0.30 5.92
CA ALA A 21 -2.39 -1.58 5.21
C ALA A 21 -3.78 -2.10 4.82
N SER A 22 -4.77 -1.94 5.70
CA SER A 22 -6.17 -2.26 5.40
C SER A 22 -6.72 -1.37 4.28
N PHE A 23 -6.42 -0.07 4.31
CA PHE A 23 -6.76 0.85 3.22
C PHE A 23 -6.16 0.41 1.89
N SER A 24 -4.84 0.16 1.85
CA SER A 24 -4.16 -0.32 0.63
C SER A 24 -4.78 -1.61 0.07
N LYS A 25 -5.16 -2.54 0.96
CA LYS A 25 -5.85 -3.78 0.58
C LYS A 25 -7.25 -3.57 0.03
N SER A 26 -7.96 -2.54 0.50
CA SER A 26 -9.31 -2.22 0.02
C SER A 26 -9.34 -1.56 -1.36
N LEU A 27 -8.21 -1.04 -1.84
CA LEU A 27 -8.10 -0.43 -3.16
C LEU A 27 -8.15 -1.51 -4.24
N SER A 28 -9.17 -1.45 -5.10
CA SER A 28 -9.30 -2.30 -6.30
C SER A 28 -9.05 -1.49 -7.57
N VAL A 29 -7.84 -0.92 -7.66
CA VAL A 29 -7.47 -0.04 -8.78
C VAL A 29 -7.16 -0.88 -10.02
N SER A 30 -7.94 -0.69 -11.08
CA SER A 30 -7.71 -1.29 -12.38
C SER A 30 -7.08 -0.28 -13.35
N SER A 31 -6.31 -0.76 -14.32
CA SER A 31 -5.73 0.06 -15.39
C SER A 31 -6.76 0.57 -16.41
N TYR A 32 -8.00 0.09 -16.33
CA TYR A 32 -9.11 0.47 -17.20
C TYR A 32 -9.94 1.64 -16.63
N GLY A 33 -9.69 2.04 -15.38
CA GLY A 33 -10.26 3.24 -14.79
C GLY A 33 -9.30 4.41 -14.84
N LEU A 34 -9.85 5.62 -14.75
CA LEU A 34 -9.07 6.81 -14.50
C LEU A 34 -8.94 7.00 -12.98
N THR A 35 -7.71 6.87 -12.45
CA THR A 35 -7.45 6.91 -11.01
C THR A 35 -6.71 8.16 -10.61
N TYR A 36 -7.25 8.88 -9.62
CA TYR A 36 -6.63 10.03 -8.98
C TYR A 36 -6.31 9.72 -7.53
N VAL A 37 -5.14 10.19 -7.08
CA VAL A 37 -4.74 10.10 -5.68
C VAL A 37 -4.67 11.52 -5.13
N VAL A 38 -5.52 11.81 -4.16
CA VAL A 38 -5.46 13.03 -3.35
C VAL A 38 -4.62 12.69 -2.11
N ASN A 39 -3.54 13.42 -1.90
CA ASN A 39 -2.68 13.27 -0.73
C ASN A 39 -2.49 14.63 -0.08
N VAL A 40 -3.04 14.80 1.12
CA VAL A 40 -2.89 16.00 1.93
C VAL A 40 -2.20 15.60 3.21
N GLU A 41 -1.01 16.15 3.41
CA GLU A 41 -0.20 15.89 4.58
C GLU A 41 0.12 17.21 5.26
N VAL A 42 -0.24 17.30 6.54
CA VAL A 42 0.19 18.37 7.43
C VAL A 42 1.17 17.74 8.38
N SER A 43 2.44 18.07 8.21
CA SER A 43 3.52 17.57 9.05
C SER A 43 3.95 18.63 10.06
N ALA A 44 4.10 18.18 11.30
CA ALA A 44 4.87 18.82 12.32
C ALA A 44 6.12 17.96 12.58
N LYS A 45 7.16 18.59 13.11
CA LYS A 45 8.35 17.86 13.54
C LYS A 45 7.94 16.83 14.60
N GLY A 46 8.11 15.55 14.29
CA GLY A 46 8.06 14.50 15.30
C GLY A 46 9.43 14.26 15.90
N ASP A 47 9.53 13.22 16.72
CA ASP A 47 10.79 12.88 17.36
C ASP A 47 11.63 11.98 16.44
N SER A 48 12.94 12.20 16.51
CA SER A 48 13.96 11.36 15.89
C SER A 48 14.89 10.89 17.00
N LEU A 49 15.13 9.60 17.03
CA LEU A 49 16.08 9.01 17.94
C LEU A 49 17.50 9.34 17.45
N ARG A 50 18.30 9.91 18.35
CA ARG A 50 19.72 10.16 18.14
C ARG A 50 20.54 9.16 18.94
N ASP A 51 21.72 8.81 18.43
CA ASP A 51 22.66 7.90 19.08
C ASP A 51 22.01 6.58 19.54
N VAL A 52 21.21 5.99 18.64
CA VAL A 52 20.44 4.79 18.91
C VAL A 52 21.37 3.63 19.24
N LYS A 53 21.13 2.97 20.38
CA LYS A 53 21.86 1.77 20.81
C LYS A 53 20.88 0.72 21.30
N LEU A 54 21.19 -0.54 21.02
CA LEU A 54 20.45 -1.64 21.65
C LEU A 54 20.72 -1.65 23.16
N LYS A 55 19.69 -1.94 23.95
CA LYS A 55 19.88 -2.17 25.39
C LYS A 55 20.76 -3.40 25.58
N GLU A 56 21.66 -3.34 26.56
CA GLU A 56 22.64 -4.39 26.88
C GLU A 56 22.02 -5.80 26.99
N GLN A 57 20.83 -5.90 27.58
CA GLN A 57 20.10 -7.17 27.71
C GLN A 57 19.77 -7.81 26.35
N TYR A 58 19.50 -7.00 25.33
CA TYR A 58 19.20 -7.48 23.99
C TYR A 58 20.48 -7.82 23.23
N ILE A 59 21.55 -7.04 23.40
CA ILE A 59 22.88 -7.38 22.89
C ILE A 59 23.30 -8.77 23.40
N LYS A 60 23.20 -9.00 24.71
CA LYS A 60 23.50 -10.31 25.33
C LYS A 60 22.61 -11.45 24.81
N LEU A 61 21.37 -11.15 24.46
CA LEU A 61 20.46 -12.15 23.88
C LEU A 61 20.97 -12.58 22.50
N ILE A 62 21.23 -11.62 21.62
CA ILE A 62 21.58 -11.90 20.23
C ILE A 62 23.06 -12.24 20.00
N SER A 63 23.95 -11.87 20.93
CA SER A 63 25.40 -12.14 20.84
C SER A 63 25.76 -13.63 20.87
N SER A 64 24.84 -14.47 21.36
CA SER A 64 25.01 -15.93 21.32
C SER A 64 24.99 -16.51 19.90
N GLY A 65 24.49 -15.75 18.91
CA GLY A 65 24.32 -16.21 17.52
C GLY A 65 23.31 -17.36 17.35
N LYS A 66 22.67 -17.81 18.43
CA LYS A 66 21.72 -18.92 18.40
C LYS A 66 20.41 -18.48 17.78
N GLU A 67 19.89 -19.27 16.86
CA GLU A 67 18.63 -19.01 16.15
C GLU A 67 17.46 -18.72 17.11
N ALA A 68 17.30 -19.52 18.15
CA ALA A 68 16.25 -19.32 19.17
C ALA A 68 16.38 -17.96 19.92
N ALA A 69 17.59 -17.43 20.07
CA ALA A 69 17.81 -16.15 20.72
C ALA A 69 17.48 -14.98 19.78
N LEU A 70 17.79 -15.11 18.50
CA LEU A 70 17.38 -14.15 17.45
C LEU A 70 15.88 -14.14 17.25
N GLU A 71 15.26 -15.32 17.26
CA GLU A 71 13.81 -15.46 17.27
C GLU A 71 13.21 -14.70 18.46
N ARG A 72 13.72 -14.95 19.67
CA ARG A 72 13.21 -14.29 20.88
C ARG A 72 13.38 -12.77 20.81
N PHE A 73 14.49 -12.29 20.27
CA PHE A 73 14.71 -10.86 20.05
C PHE A 73 13.64 -10.28 19.11
N ARG A 74 13.36 -10.93 17.97
CA ARG A 74 12.35 -10.46 17.01
C ARG A 74 10.92 -10.50 17.57
N GLN A 75 10.59 -11.50 18.39
CA GLN A 75 9.30 -11.54 19.09
C GLN A 75 9.10 -10.30 19.99
N ILE A 76 10.16 -9.82 20.62
CA ILE A 76 10.11 -8.70 21.56
C ILE A 76 10.23 -7.35 20.82
N CYS A 77 11.15 -7.26 19.87
CA CYS A 77 11.61 -6.01 19.28
C CYS A 77 11.15 -5.80 17.82
N GLY A 78 10.60 -6.83 17.17
CA GLY A 78 10.27 -6.80 15.74
C GLY A 78 11.50 -6.97 14.83
N ASP A 79 11.31 -6.72 13.54
CA ASP A 79 12.34 -6.85 12.50
C ASP A 79 13.09 -5.54 12.20
N GLY A 80 12.67 -4.44 12.83
CA GLY A 80 13.31 -3.13 12.75
C GLY A 80 12.82 -2.26 13.89
N TYR A 81 13.37 -1.05 14.00
CA TYR A 81 12.99 -0.08 15.01
C TYR A 81 12.50 1.21 14.35
N ILE A 82 11.62 1.94 15.03
CA ILE A 82 11.20 3.27 14.58
C ILE A 82 12.30 4.24 15.01
N GLY A 83 13.10 4.69 14.05
CA GLY A 83 14.16 5.67 14.31
C GLY A 83 13.61 7.09 14.29
N GLU A 84 12.63 7.34 13.43
CA GLU A 84 12.02 8.66 13.30
C GLU A 84 10.53 8.51 13.05
N PHE A 85 9.75 9.48 13.51
CA PHE A 85 8.36 9.62 13.10
C PHE A 85 8.01 11.08 12.87
N THR A 86 7.06 11.32 11.99
CA THR A 86 6.44 12.64 11.80
C THR A 86 5.11 12.67 12.54
N MET A 87 4.81 13.79 13.18
CA MET A 87 3.52 14.02 13.83
C MET A 87 2.67 14.91 12.93
N GLY A 88 1.37 14.72 12.90
CA GLY A 88 0.50 15.60 12.13
C GLY A 88 -0.83 15.00 11.77
N GLY A 89 -1.27 15.30 10.55
CA GLY A 89 -2.46 14.74 9.93
C GLY A 89 -2.21 14.35 8.49
N LEU A 90 -2.81 13.25 8.09
CA LEU A 90 -2.75 12.68 6.76
C LEU A 90 -4.18 12.40 6.31
N LEU A 91 -4.57 13.00 5.19
CA LEU A 91 -5.78 12.65 4.45
C LEU A 91 -5.35 12.12 3.08
N GLN A 92 -5.72 10.87 2.81
CA GLN A 92 -5.52 10.22 1.53
C GLN A 92 -6.86 9.85 0.95
N ALA A 93 -7.05 10.12 -0.33
CA ALA A 93 -8.19 9.63 -1.07
C ALA A 93 -7.72 9.03 -2.39
N VAL A 94 -8.34 7.92 -2.77
CA VAL A 94 -8.23 7.35 -4.11
C VAL A 94 -9.60 7.50 -4.74
N VAL A 95 -9.65 8.19 -5.87
CA VAL A 95 -10.86 8.36 -6.67
C VAL A 95 -10.64 7.61 -7.97
N GLN A 96 -11.42 6.55 -8.19
CA GLN A 96 -11.42 5.79 -9.43
C GLN A 96 -12.70 6.07 -10.17
N ILE A 97 -12.55 6.52 -11.41
CA ILE A 97 -13.65 6.77 -12.34
C ILE A 97 -13.61 5.65 -13.36
N HIS A 98 -14.65 4.83 -13.36
CA HIS A 98 -14.84 3.80 -14.38
C HIS A 98 -15.35 4.46 -15.65
N THR A 99 -14.55 4.37 -16.69
CA THR A 99 -14.92 4.78 -18.05
C THR A 99 -15.45 3.60 -18.81
N ARG A 100 -16.03 3.81 -19.99
CA ARG A 100 -16.54 2.71 -20.84
C ARG A 100 -15.66 2.41 -22.03
N SER A 101 -14.77 3.35 -22.39
CA SER A 101 -13.88 3.23 -23.54
C SER A 101 -12.53 3.87 -23.30
N GLN A 102 -11.56 3.52 -24.15
CA GLN A 102 -10.25 4.18 -24.13
C GLN A 102 -10.38 5.69 -24.46
N SER A 103 -11.17 6.03 -25.47
CA SER A 103 -11.37 7.43 -25.88
C SER A 103 -12.02 8.29 -24.77
N GLU A 104 -12.97 7.72 -24.02
CA GLU A 104 -13.54 8.39 -22.85
C GLU A 104 -12.45 8.62 -21.78
N THR A 105 -11.62 7.63 -21.50
CA THR A 105 -10.51 7.74 -20.54
C THR A 105 -9.56 8.88 -20.88
N GLU A 106 -9.14 8.97 -22.14
CA GLU A 106 -8.24 10.03 -22.64
C GLU A 106 -8.89 11.42 -22.55
N THR A 107 -10.17 11.52 -22.93
CA THR A 107 -10.95 12.77 -22.87
C THR A 107 -11.12 13.27 -21.43
N LEU A 108 -11.40 12.35 -20.50
CA LEU A 108 -11.54 12.67 -19.08
C LEU A 108 -10.22 13.06 -18.43
N ALA A 109 -9.14 12.34 -18.75
CA ALA A 109 -7.80 12.67 -18.26
C ALA A 109 -7.40 14.10 -18.69
N ALA A 110 -7.66 14.46 -19.95
CA ALA A 110 -7.42 15.81 -20.45
C ALA A 110 -8.28 16.87 -19.74
N SER A 111 -9.57 16.60 -19.54
CA SER A 111 -10.50 17.54 -18.88
C SER A 111 -10.13 17.82 -17.42
N LEU A 112 -9.69 16.78 -16.70
CA LEU A 112 -9.33 16.91 -15.29
C LEU A 112 -7.95 17.52 -15.10
N SER A 113 -6.94 17.18 -15.91
CA SER A 113 -5.61 17.79 -15.84
C SER A 113 -5.63 19.32 -16.00
N GLY A 114 -6.55 19.86 -16.80
CA GLY A 114 -6.77 21.31 -16.90
C GLY A 114 -7.44 21.96 -15.67
N SER A 115 -8.12 21.17 -14.83
CA SER A 115 -8.91 21.66 -13.68
C SER A 115 -8.13 21.74 -12.36
N PHE A 116 -6.89 21.21 -12.30
CA PHE A 116 -6.09 21.03 -11.08
C PHE A 116 -5.15 22.20 -10.70
N SER A 117 -5.32 23.40 -11.26
CA SER A 117 -4.47 24.53 -10.86
C SER A 117 -4.78 25.03 -9.43
N MET A 118 -3.73 25.20 -8.62
CA MET A 118 -3.72 25.23 -7.15
C MET A 118 -4.42 26.42 -6.47
N ALA A 119 -4.92 27.43 -7.20
CA ALA A 119 -5.43 28.67 -6.62
C ALA A 119 -6.97 28.72 -6.45
N SER A 120 -7.73 27.85 -7.11
CA SER A 120 -9.21 27.77 -7.03
C SER A 120 -9.75 26.34 -7.16
N GLY A 121 -8.87 25.35 -6.98
CA GLY A 121 -9.04 23.98 -7.47
C GLY A 121 -10.10 23.11 -6.77
N SER A 122 -10.52 23.43 -5.54
CA SER A 122 -11.48 22.60 -4.80
C SER A 122 -12.86 22.59 -5.43
N ALA A 123 -13.39 23.78 -5.76
CA ALA A 123 -14.72 23.94 -6.34
C ALA A 123 -14.77 23.45 -7.80
N SER A 124 -13.72 23.71 -8.59
CA SER A 124 -13.63 23.21 -9.96
C SER A 124 -13.46 21.68 -9.99
N PHE A 125 -12.67 21.11 -9.08
CA PHE A 125 -12.53 19.67 -8.93
C PHE A 125 -13.84 19.01 -8.50
N SER A 126 -14.51 19.54 -7.49
CA SER A 126 -15.78 18.98 -7.03
C SER A 126 -16.85 19.05 -8.12
N SER A 127 -16.97 20.19 -8.81
CA SER A 127 -17.93 20.34 -9.92
C SER A 127 -17.62 19.37 -11.06
N SER A 128 -16.34 19.21 -11.41
CA SER A 128 -15.92 18.23 -12.42
C SER A 128 -16.21 16.80 -11.97
N LEU A 129 -15.86 16.42 -10.74
CA LEU A 129 -16.11 15.08 -10.23
C LEU A 129 -17.61 14.78 -10.12
N LYS A 130 -18.43 15.75 -9.70
CA LYS A 130 -19.89 15.63 -9.65
C LYS A 130 -20.49 15.44 -11.04
N LYS A 131 -20.00 16.17 -12.04
CA LYS A 131 -20.40 15.98 -13.44
C LYS A 131 -20.03 14.57 -13.92
N LEU A 132 -18.84 14.08 -13.56
CA LEU A 132 -18.38 12.75 -13.94
C LEU A 132 -19.14 11.64 -13.23
N ALA A 133 -19.44 11.79 -11.94
CA ALA A 133 -20.28 10.87 -11.18
C ALA A 133 -21.73 10.78 -11.70
N SER A 134 -22.17 11.75 -12.52
CA SER A 134 -23.49 11.68 -13.16
C SER A 134 -23.54 10.75 -14.38
N SER A 135 -22.41 10.51 -15.04
CA SER A 135 -22.33 9.70 -16.26
C SER A 135 -21.51 8.42 -16.10
N ASN A 136 -20.69 8.34 -15.06
CA ASN A 136 -19.72 7.28 -14.80
C ASN A 136 -19.83 6.77 -13.36
N GLU A 137 -19.45 5.51 -13.17
CA GLU A 137 -19.30 4.95 -11.83
C GLU A 137 -18.04 5.53 -11.20
N VAL A 138 -18.18 6.12 -10.02
CA VAL A 138 -17.08 6.74 -9.27
C VAL A 138 -16.97 6.05 -7.93
N GLN A 139 -15.82 5.45 -7.68
CA GLN A 139 -15.48 4.83 -6.41
C GLN A 139 -14.47 5.72 -5.67
N ILE A 140 -14.76 6.01 -4.40
CA ILE A 140 -13.93 6.86 -3.55
C ILE A 140 -13.55 6.05 -2.32
N TRP A 141 -12.25 5.85 -2.13
CA TRP A 141 -11.70 5.31 -0.89
C TRP A 141 -10.96 6.42 -0.17
N THR A 142 -11.29 6.62 1.09
CA THR A 142 -10.65 7.64 1.92
C THR A 142 -10.01 7.03 3.15
N PHE A 143 -8.85 7.57 3.51
CA PHE A 143 -8.08 7.22 4.67
C PHE A 143 -7.66 8.50 5.38
N GLN A 144 -7.97 8.58 6.66
CA GLN A 144 -7.54 9.69 7.50
C GLN A 144 -6.77 9.17 8.71
N ARG A 145 -5.67 9.84 9.02
CA ARG A 145 -4.93 9.68 10.27
C ARG A 145 -4.62 11.07 10.83
N GLY A 146 -4.94 11.31 12.10
CA GLY A 146 -4.82 12.64 12.68
C GLY A 146 -5.88 13.62 12.16
N GLY A 147 -6.08 14.71 12.89
CA GLY A 147 -7.25 15.57 12.72
C GLY A 147 -8.54 14.93 13.24
N ASN A 148 -9.58 15.74 13.42
CA ASN A 148 -10.88 15.32 13.97
C ASN A 148 -11.98 15.32 12.89
N GLY A 149 -13.10 14.65 13.20
CA GLY A 149 -14.33 14.70 12.41
C GLY A 149 -14.48 13.55 11.40
N PRO A 150 -15.59 13.55 10.63
CA PRO A 150 -15.96 12.43 9.77
C PRO A 150 -14.99 12.25 8.61
N ILE A 151 -14.91 11.01 8.12
CA ILE A 151 -14.18 10.65 6.90
C ILE A 151 -14.98 11.17 5.70
N PRO A 152 -14.37 11.94 4.78
CA PRO A 152 -15.09 12.47 3.63
C PRO A 152 -15.49 11.34 2.67
N LEU A 153 -16.70 11.43 2.10
CA LEU A 153 -17.26 10.46 1.16
C LEU A 153 -17.51 11.07 -0.22
N THR A 154 -17.43 12.39 -0.35
CA THR A 154 -17.66 13.15 -1.59
C THR A 154 -16.48 14.05 -1.96
N ALA A 155 -16.46 14.54 -3.20
CA ALA A 155 -15.42 15.46 -3.69
C ALA A 155 -15.35 16.75 -2.87
N GLU A 156 -16.52 17.30 -2.58
CA GLU A 156 -16.76 18.51 -1.81
C GLU A 156 -16.23 18.33 -0.39
N GLU A 157 -16.68 17.28 0.31
CA GLU A 157 -16.23 16.98 1.67
C GLU A 157 -14.72 16.72 1.72
N MET A 158 -14.15 16.05 0.71
CA MET A 158 -12.70 15.83 0.63
C MET A 158 -11.94 17.15 0.55
N ALA A 159 -12.42 18.09 -0.27
CA ALA A 159 -11.77 19.38 -0.45
C ALA A 159 -11.92 20.29 0.78
N GLU A 160 -13.09 20.30 1.41
CA GLU A 160 -13.32 20.99 2.67
C GLU A 160 -12.44 20.41 3.78
N LYS A 161 -12.39 19.08 3.87
CA LYS A 161 -11.56 18.39 4.86
C LYS A 161 -10.07 18.64 4.64
N ALA A 162 -9.62 18.62 3.38
CA ALA A 162 -8.26 18.96 3.00
C ALA A 162 -7.89 20.38 3.46
N ALA A 163 -8.77 21.35 3.23
CA ALA A 163 -8.56 22.75 3.62
C ALA A 163 -8.57 22.93 5.15
N ALA A 164 -9.41 22.19 5.87
CA ALA A 164 -9.54 22.26 7.33
C ALA A 164 -8.49 21.43 8.08
N LEU A 165 -7.78 20.52 7.42
CA LEU A 165 -6.82 19.61 8.04
C LEU A 165 -5.71 20.34 8.83
N PRO A 166 -5.10 21.45 8.35
CA PRO A 166 -4.08 22.18 9.10
C PRO A 166 -4.56 22.66 10.47
N ASP A 167 -5.79 23.15 10.57
CA ASP A 167 -6.36 23.59 11.83
C ASP A 167 -6.77 22.40 12.72
N ALA A 168 -7.34 21.35 12.14
CA ALA A 168 -7.72 20.15 12.87
C ALA A 168 -6.53 19.44 13.53
N VAL A 169 -5.36 19.47 12.88
CA VAL A 169 -4.12 18.85 13.38
C VAL A 169 -3.55 19.57 14.61
N LYS A 170 -3.79 20.87 14.77
CA LYS A 170 -3.29 21.64 15.93
C LYS A 170 -3.74 21.04 17.27
N THR A 171 -4.91 20.43 17.31
CA THR A 171 -5.49 19.82 18.53
C THR A 171 -5.54 18.30 18.49
N ALA A 172 -5.22 17.67 17.36
CA ALA A 172 -5.35 16.22 17.15
C ALA A 172 -4.24 15.65 16.25
N ALA A 173 -3.01 16.08 16.48
CA ALA A 173 -1.84 15.52 15.79
C ALA A 173 -1.59 14.07 16.23
N THR A 174 -1.26 13.21 15.28
CA THR A 174 -0.88 11.80 15.52
C THR A 174 0.33 11.43 14.68
N PRO A 175 1.05 10.34 15.01
CA PRO A 175 2.15 9.88 14.16
C PRO A 175 1.65 9.53 12.76
N THR A 176 2.03 10.29 11.72
CA THR A 176 1.56 10.08 10.34
C THR A 176 2.43 9.09 9.60
N GLN A 177 3.75 9.25 9.70
CA GLN A 177 4.75 8.37 9.09
C GLN A 177 5.79 7.95 10.13
N GLY A 178 6.25 6.71 10.06
CA GLY A 178 7.40 6.22 10.81
C GLY A 178 8.46 5.70 9.86
N ALA A 179 9.70 6.13 10.03
CA ALA A 179 10.86 5.56 9.36
C ALA A 179 11.31 4.34 10.18
N ILE A 180 11.10 3.16 9.61
CA ILE A 180 11.58 1.90 10.18
C ILE A 180 12.99 1.68 9.66
N PHE A 181 13.94 1.60 10.58
CA PHE A 181 15.34 1.32 10.27
C PHE A 181 15.66 -0.14 10.58
N SER A 182 16.53 -0.70 9.75
CA SER A 182 17.06 -2.04 9.93
C SER A 182 17.97 -2.06 11.15
N TYR A 183 17.86 -3.11 11.98
CA TYR A 183 18.79 -3.30 13.09
C TYR A 183 20.23 -3.38 12.58
N VAL A 184 20.49 -3.83 11.34
CA VAL A 184 21.83 -3.86 10.73
C VAL A 184 22.57 -2.51 10.84
N THR A 185 21.85 -1.39 10.75
CA THR A 185 22.43 -0.04 10.84
C THR A 185 22.92 0.35 12.24
N LEU A 186 22.43 -0.32 13.28
CA LEU A 186 22.82 -0.07 14.68
C LEU A 186 24.00 -0.91 15.13
N LEU A 187 24.42 -1.85 14.30
CA LEU A 187 25.29 -2.94 14.71
C LEU A 187 26.64 -2.77 14.03
N GLU A 188 27.46 -1.89 14.59
CA GLU A 188 28.91 -1.89 14.37
C GLU A 188 29.59 -3.06 15.11
N GLU A 189 28.82 -3.82 15.90
CA GLU A 189 29.23 -5.00 16.67
C GLU A 189 29.45 -6.22 15.76
N PRO A 190 30.70 -6.68 15.54
CA PRO A 190 31.02 -7.82 14.66
C PRO A 190 30.45 -9.15 15.17
N SER A 191 30.02 -9.20 16.43
CA SER A 191 29.49 -10.38 17.11
C SER A 191 28.05 -10.73 16.73
N LEU A 192 27.39 -9.88 15.94
CA LEU A 192 25.97 -9.98 15.66
C LEU A 192 25.67 -10.61 14.30
N PRO A 193 24.59 -11.41 14.18
CA PRO A 193 24.29 -12.14 12.95
C PRO A 193 23.60 -11.23 11.91
N LEU A 194 24.34 -10.26 11.39
CA LEU A 194 23.87 -9.27 10.40
C LEU A 194 23.31 -9.92 9.13
N ALA A 195 23.86 -11.08 8.75
CA ALA A 195 23.44 -11.83 7.57
C ALA A 195 21.97 -12.27 7.66
N ASP A 196 21.50 -12.70 8.83
CA ASP A 196 20.12 -13.15 9.05
C ASP A 196 19.10 -12.01 8.92
N PHE A 197 19.44 -10.81 9.41
CA PHE A 197 18.59 -9.63 9.23
C PHE A 197 18.54 -9.19 7.76
N ALA A 198 19.68 -9.11 7.09
CA ALA A 198 19.76 -8.69 5.70
C ALA A 198 19.12 -9.68 4.72
N GLU A 199 19.24 -10.99 4.95
CA GLU A 199 18.58 -12.01 4.14
C GLU A 199 17.05 -11.93 4.26
N ARG A 200 16.55 -11.80 5.49
CA ARG A 200 15.12 -11.68 5.76
C ARG A 200 14.52 -10.39 5.19
N GLU A 201 15.25 -9.27 5.25
CA GLU A 201 14.84 -8.01 4.64
C GLU A 201 14.74 -8.13 3.10
N ARG A 202 15.72 -8.76 2.46
CA ARG A 202 15.69 -9.05 1.02
C ARG A 202 14.51 -9.97 0.66
N GLY A 203 14.29 -11.03 1.44
CA GLY A 203 13.20 -11.97 1.22
C GLY A 203 11.82 -11.30 1.31
N LEU A 204 11.57 -10.51 2.35
CA LEU A 204 10.31 -9.77 2.51
C LEU A 204 10.10 -8.72 1.42
N SER A 205 11.17 -8.04 0.98
CA SER A 205 11.12 -7.08 -0.13
C SER A 205 10.75 -7.74 -1.44
N TYR A 206 11.36 -8.89 -1.75
CA TYR A 206 11.01 -9.70 -2.90
C TYR A 206 9.52 -10.12 -2.88
N LEU A 207 9.06 -10.69 -1.75
CA LEU A 207 7.67 -11.14 -1.60
C LEU A 207 6.67 -9.98 -1.74
N ALA A 208 6.98 -8.81 -1.18
CA ALA A 208 6.14 -7.62 -1.28
C ALA A 208 6.04 -7.10 -2.72
N GLU A 209 7.14 -7.10 -3.48
CA GLU A 209 7.14 -6.70 -4.89
C GLU A 209 6.28 -7.65 -5.74
N ARG A 210 6.42 -8.96 -5.52
CA ARG A 210 5.64 -9.99 -6.21
C ARG A 210 4.15 -9.88 -5.89
N LEU A 211 3.80 -9.66 -4.62
CA LEU A 211 2.42 -9.47 -4.19
C LEU A 211 1.78 -8.22 -4.83
N ARG A 212 2.54 -7.13 -4.95
CA ARG A 212 2.08 -5.91 -5.63
C ARG A 212 1.74 -6.19 -7.10
N LYS A 213 2.66 -6.84 -7.84
CA LYS A 213 2.43 -7.20 -9.24
C LYS A 213 1.21 -8.12 -9.41
N ALA A 214 1.04 -9.09 -8.51
CA ALA A 214 -0.12 -9.98 -8.53
C ALA A 214 -1.43 -9.25 -8.30
N ARG A 215 -1.48 -8.32 -7.34
CA ARG A 215 -2.68 -7.49 -7.10
C ARG A 215 -3.02 -6.61 -8.30
N ASP A 216 -2.03 -5.97 -8.90
CA ASP A 216 -2.24 -5.13 -10.10
C ASP A 216 -2.81 -5.98 -11.25
N GLN A 217 -2.27 -7.19 -11.45
CA GLN A 217 -2.76 -8.14 -12.47
C GLN A 217 -4.17 -8.64 -12.15
N GLU A 218 -4.43 -9.02 -10.90
CA GLU A 218 -5.72 -9.50 -10.40
C GLU A 218 -6.82 -8.44 -10.58
N ALA A 219 -6.53 -7.18 -10.24
CA ALA A 219 -7.48 -6.08 -10.40
C ALA A 219 -7.86 -5.88 -11.88
N ASN A 220 -6.90 -6.01 -12.80
CA ASN A 220 -7.16 -5.95 -14.25
C ASN A 220 -7.99 -7.13 -14.74
N VAL A 221 -7.68 -8.35 -14.30
CA VAL A 221 -8.43 -9.56 -14.69
C VAL A 221 -9.87 -9.48 -14.20
N ARG A 222 -10.07 -9.13 -12.93
CA ARG A 222 -11.41 -8.96 -12.33
C ARG A 222 -12.21 -7.91 -13.09
N TYR A 223 -11.61 -6.76 -13.40
CA TYR A 223 -12.29 -5.73 -14.16
C TYR A 223 -12.83 -6.24 -15.52
N ILE A 224 -12.03 -6.99 -16.29
CA ILE A 224 -12.51 -7.51 -17.58
C ILE A 224 -13.64 -8.53 -17.37
N LEU A 225 -13.52 -9.39 -16.37
CA LEU A 225 -14.54 -10.41 -16.05
C LEU A 225 -15.85 -9.79 -15.59
N ASP A 226 -15.80 -8.69 -14.84
CA ASP A 226 -16.96 -7.97 -14.33
C ASP A 226 -17.59 -7.05 -15.40
N HIS A 227 -16.81 -6.60 -16.39
CA HIS A 227 -17.22 -5.67 -17.45
C HIS A 227 -16.97 -6.20 -18.87
N PRO A 228 -17.39 -7.44 -19.23
CA PRO A 228 -16.99 -8.06 -20.50
C PRO A 228 -17.51 -7.32 -21.74
N SER A 229 -18.59 -6.53 -21.62
CA SER A 229 -19.16 -5.74 -22.71
C SER A 229 -18.31 -4.53 -23.12
N GLU A 230 -17.35 -4.10 -22.28
CA GLU A 230 -16.42 -3.00 -22.57
C GLU A 230 -15.23 -3.43 -23.44
N PHE A 231 -15.13 -4.73 -23.77
CA PHE A 231 -14.00 -5.32 -24.47
C PHE A 231 -14.44 -6.01 -25.76
N TYR A 232 -13.51 -6.10 -26.72
CA TYR A 232 -13.60 -6.96 -27.90
C TYR A 232 -13.18 -8.38 -27.50
N SER A 233 -13.98 -9.03 -26.66
CA SER A 233 -13.69 -10.36 -26.13
C SER A 233 -14.19 -11.46 -27.06
N GLU A 234 -13.35 -12.46 -27.30
CA GLU A 234 -13.72 -13.73 -27.91
C GLU A 234 -14.24 -14.72 -26.83
N PRO A 235 -15.07 -15.72 -27.19
CA PRO A 235 -15.57 -16.71 -26.23
C PRO A 235 -14.47 -17.46 -25.45
N THR A 236 -13.27 -17.54 -26.01
CA THR A 236 -12.10 -18.18 -25.40
C THR A 236 -11.41 -17.33 -24.33
N ASP A 237 -11.65 -16.02 -24.33
CA ASP A 237 -10.91 -15.09 -23.46
C ASP A 237 -11.38 -15.19 -22.01
N LEU A 238 -12.69 -15.24 -21.78
CA LEU A 238 -13.25 -15.28 -20.41
C LEU A 238 -12.81 -16.52 -19.61
N PRO A 239 -12.81 -17.75 -20.16
CA PRO A 239 -12.27 -18.91 -19.46
C PRO A 239 -10.77 -18.81 -19.16
N GLN A 240 -9.98 -18.20 -20.06
CA GLN A 240 -8.55 -17.99 -19.84
C GLN A 240 -8.30 -16.98 -18.71
N LEU A 241 -9.05 -15.87 -18.69
CA LEU A 241 -9.01 -14.86 -17.65
C LEU A 241 -9.43 -15.44 -16.28
N ALA A 242 -10.48 -16.26 -16.23
CA ALA A 242 -10.90 -16.92 -15.00
C ALA A 242 -9.84 -17.92 -14.47
N THR A 243 -9.17 -18.62 -15.38
CA THR A 243 -8.06 -19.53 -15.03
C THR A 243 -6.87 -18.74 -14.47
N GLU A 244 -6.52 -17.62 -15.10
CA GLU A 244 -5.47 -16.73 -14.60
C GLU A 244 -5.81 -16.15 -13.22
N LEU A 245 -7.06 -15.70 -13.01
CA LEU A 245 -7.52 -15.22 -11.71
C LEU A 245 -7.32 -16.26 -10.61
N LYS A 246 -7.65 -17.52 -10.91
CA LYS A 246 -7.40 -18.64 -9.99
C LYS A 246 -5.90 -18.81 -9.72
N SER A 247 -5.06 -18.80 -10.76
CA SER A 247 -3.60 -18.89 -10.59
C SER A 247 -3.01 -17.74 -9.78
N LEU A 248 -3.55 -16.52 -9.90
CA LEU A 248 -3.13 -15.35 -9.10
C LEU A 248 -3.53 -15.49 -7.63
N ASN A 249 -4.72 -16.04 -7.36
CA ASN A 249 -5.16 -16.35 -5.99
C ASN A 249 -4.27 -17.42 -5.35
N ASP A 250 -3.97 -18.50 -6.08
CA ASP A 250 -3.07 -19.56 -5.62
C ASP A 250 -1.66 -19.01 -5.36
N PHE A 251 -1.13 -18.20 -6.29
CA PHE A 251 0.16 -17.52 -6.15
C PHE A 251 0.21 -16.60 -4.92
N THR A 252 -0.84 -15.80 -4.71
CA THR A 252 -0.97 -14.91 -3.54
C THR A 252 -1.01 -15.70 -2.25
N SER A 253 -1.69 -16.85 -2.22
CA SER A 253 -1.72 -17.75 -1.06
C SER A 253 -0.32 -18.26 -0.72
N VAL A 254 0.46 -18.69 -1.71
CA VAL A 254 1.84 -19.17 -1.52
C VAL A 254 2.75 -18.04 -1.02
N ILE A 255 2.67 -16.84 -1.62
CA ILE A 255 3.44 -15.68 -1.15
C ILE A 255 3.09 -15.33 0.30
N ASN A 256 1.81 -15.32 0.64
CA ASN A 256 1.38 -15.01 2.00
C ASN A 256 1.88 -16.07 2.98
N ALA A 257 1.90 -17.35 2.59
CA ALA A 257 2.48 -18.41 3.41
C ALA A 257 4.00 -18.21 3.63
N GLN A 258 4.76 -17.87 2.59
CA GLN A 258 6.19 -17.57 2.73
C GLN A 258 6.44 -16.29 3.55
N ALA A 259 5.64 -15.24 3.34
CA ALA A 259 5.70 -14.02 4.13
C ALA A 259 5.39 -14.28 5.60
N ASN A 260 4.39 -15.12 5.88
CA ASN A 260 4.06 -15.57 7.23
C ASN A 260 5.22 -16.36 7.85
N ALA A 261 5.85 -17.28 7.10
CA ALA A 261 7.04 -17.98 7.58
C ALA A 261 8.21 -17.00 7.88
N CYS A 262 8.46 -16.05 6.98
CA CYS A 262 9.43 -14.97 7.16
C CYS A 262 9.07 -14.00 8.30
N THR A 263 7.92 -14.10 8.97
CA THR A 263 7.48 -13.12 9.98
C THR A 263 7.07 -13.76 11.30
N GLN A 264 6.74 -15.04 11.29
CA GLN A 264 6.58 -15.86 12.48
C GLN A 264 7.92 -16.05 13.18
N SER A 265 7.83 -16.17 14.49
CA SER A 265 8.98 -16.48 15.33
C SER A 265 9.48 -17.88 15.00
N GLY A 266 10.78 -18.00 14.66
CA GLY A 266 11.45 -19.26 14.35
C GLY A 266 11.38 -19.66 12.88
N GLY A 267 10.70 -18.90 12.02
CA GLY A 267 10.67 -19.22 10.60
C GLY A 267 11.95 -18.79 9.89
N SER A 268 12.56 -19.71 9.12
CA SER A 268 13.57 -19.35 8.13
C SER A 268 12.92 -18.47 7.07
N CYS A 269 13.58 -17.37 6.69
CA CYS A 269 13.13 -16.59 5.54
C CYS A 269 13.81 -17.08 4.27
N THR A 270 13.70 -18.38 4.03
CA THR A 270 14.13 -18.98 2.77
C THR A 270 13.06 -18.70 1.73
N VAL A 271 13.28 -17.66 0.95
CA VAL A 271 12.39 -17.30 -0.14
C VAL A 271 12.77 -18.10 -1.36
N THR A 272 11.96 -19.12 -1.67
CA THR A 272 12.07 -19.83 -2.95
C THR A 272 11.50 -18.94 -4.05
N GLU A 273 12.17 -18.86 -5.20
CA GLU A 273 11.62 -18.15 -6.35
C GLU A 273 10.27 -18.77 -6.76
N ILE A 274 9.20 -18.01 -6.60
CA ILE A 274 7.87 -18.37 -7.10
C ILE A 274 7.69 -17.71 -8.46
N PRO A 275 7.49 -18.47 -9.54
CA PRO A 275 7.22 -17.89 -10.85
C PRO A 275 5.89 -17.15 -10.84
N MET A 276 5.90 -15.91 -11.33
CA MET A 276 4.70 -15.11 -11.49
C MET A 276 3.79 -15.74 -12.55
N PRO A 277 2.47 -15.91 -12.30
CA PRO A 277 1.54 -16.33 -13.33
C PRO A 277 1.62 -15.40 -14.55
N ALA A 278 1.88 -15.99 -15.73
CA ALA A 278 1.99 -15.22 -16.96
C ALA A 278 0.64 -14.52 -17.26
N PRO A 279 0.65 -13.22 -17.60
CA PRO A 279 -0.58 -12.55 -17.98
C PRO A 279 -1.10 -13.14 -19.30
N THR A 280 -2.39 -13.48 -19.33
CA THR A 280 -3.07 -13.80 -20.59
C THR A 280 -3.19 -12.52 -21.43
N VAL A 281 -3.24 -12.70 -22.75
CA VAL A 281 -3.49 -11.58 -23.68
C VAL A 281 -4.83 -10.96 -23.32
N ARG A 282 -4.84 -9.66 -23.03
CA ARG A 282 -6.07 -8.95 -22.70
C ARG A 282 -6.84 -8.63 -23.98
N PRO A 283 -8.16 -8.82 -24.01
CA PRO A 283 -8.95 -8.32 -25.13
C PRO A 283 -8.80 -6.80 -25.22
N ALA A 284 -8.80 -6.28 -26.45
CA ALA A 284 -8.73 -4.85 -26.66
C ALA A 284 -9.99 -4.19 -26.07
N ARG A 285 -9.82 -3.05 -25.40
CA ARG A 285 -10.96 -2.26 -24.93
C ARG A 285 -11.66 -1.60 -26.12
N ARG A 286 -12.98 -1.47 -26.02
CA ARG A 286 -13.81 -0.76 -27.01
C ARG A 286 -13.54 0.73 -27.05
#